data_AF-A0AAJ2AH27-F1
#
_entry.id   AF-A0AAJ2AH27-F1
#
_cell.length_a   1.000
_cell.length_b   1.000
_cell.length_c   1.000
_cell.angle_alpha   90.00
_cell.angle_beta   90.00
_cell.angle_gamma   90.00
#
_symmetry.space_group_name_H-M   'P 1'
#
loop_
_entity.id
_entity.type
_entity.pdbx_description
1 polymer ?
#
loop_
_entity_poly.entity_id
_entity_poly.type
_entity_poly.pdbx_seq_one_letter_code
_entity_poly.pdbx_strand_id
1 'polypeptide(L)'
;MNIGGGAGAVLGTTSGISNLASSLAARLGGSAGSYFDQLRQAKFREVPFVSLGGESAFGRRNELHEYPLRDIPWAEDLGRATRRYRVFGFVVGDDVIAQRDLMIAALETQGPGELVHPTLGRLYVSLMDFRCIERWEKGRYFEFEFDFAEVGVRVFPQASVAGGSLIESAANALNVAAALNFAKSALTAIAYGAAVLGSAVSTAVGWYTAAKNFVGDARNLFRLLTNLPGDFGRFAGSATVPTFSRFPSSSVDTSGATVESLTQAATLARANLDTASATLDAAARNLDASTIDDFTAAVQGVTSAMLSATPDPADSMRLLTSLASYEPSGTTTASTIGTAMATMHSACSDLFRRATIASIAVAASSYEPTSSDDAARVRSQVLDLIDAEMTISGDQGDDETYDALRSLRQAVVSDLNQRGASLPAMRTFAFATPLPSLTLASRIYRDASRADELVAQADPVHPAFMPIAFRALSL
;
A
#
# COMPACT_ATOMS: atom_id res chain seq x y z
N MET A 1 78.16 52.53 -12.58
CA MET A 1 78.40 51.56 -11.49
C MET A 1 77.25 51.72 -10.51
N ASN A 2 76.62 50.60 -10.18
CA ASN A 2 75.32 50.46 -9.51
C ASN A 2 75.39 50.82 -8.02
N ILE A 3 74.45 51.64 -7.51
CA ILE A 3 74.16 51.82 -6.09
C ILE A 3 72.65 51.99 -5.93
N GLY A 4 72.06 51.23 -5.01
CA GLY A 4 70.76 51.59 -4.45
C GLY A 4 70.02 50.42 -3.81
N GLY A 5 70.45 50.00 -2.63
CA GLY A 5 69.73 49.04 -1.78
C GLY A 5 69.53 49.58 -0.36
N GLY A 6 68.31 49.40 0.15
CA GLY A 6 68.03 49.22 1.58
C GLY A 6 67.45 50.40 2.37
N ALA A 7 66.12 50.42 2.52
CA ALA A 7 65.41 50.74 3.79
C ALA A 7 63.88 50.60 3.61
N GLY A 8 63.18 50.00 4.58
CA GLY A 8 61.74 50.23 4.79
C GLY A 8 60.91 49.01 5.18
N ALA A 9 60.96 48.61 6.45
CA ALA A 9 59.92 47.82 7.10
C ALA A 9 58.89 48.75 7.80
N VAL A 10 57.74 48.17 8.15
CA VAL A 10 56.59 48.69 8.94
C VAL A 10 55.44 49.29 8.12
N LEU A 11 54.42 48.46 7.87
CA LEU A 11 52.97 48.75 8.04
C LEU A 11 52.14 47.57 7.48
N GLY A 12 52.13 46.46 8.22
CA GLY A 12 51.12 45.42 8.09
C GLY A 12 50.11 45.55 9.23
N THR A 13 48.81 45.47 8.90
CA THR A 13 47.73 44.79 9.67
C THR A 13 46.31 45.15 9.20
N THR A 14 46.12 46.11 8.28
CA THR A 14 44.75 46.54 7.88
C THR A 14 44.07 45.71 6.79
N SER A 15 44.81 44.96 5.96
CA SER A 15 44.23 44.22 4.82
C SER A 15 43.70 42.82 5.15
N GLY A 16 44.00 42.28 6.34
CA GLY A 16 43.52 40.96 6.77
C GLY A 16 42.12 41.00 7.38
N ILE A 17 41.75 42.13 8.01
CA ILE A 17 40.47 42.28 8.74
C ILE A 17 39.33 42.60 7.77
N SER A 18 39.60 43.30 6.66
CA SER A 18 38.59 43.64 5.64
C SER A 18 38.09 42.42 4.85
N ASN A 19 38.98 41.47 4.54
CA ASN A 19 38.62 40.23 3.83
C ASN A 19 37.93 39.20 4.73
N LEU A 20 38.22 39.22 6.04
CA LEU A 20 37.51 38.40 7.03
C LEU A 20 36.13 38.99 7.35
N ALA A 21 35.98 40.32 7.37
CA ALA A 21 34.68 40.97 7.58
C ALA A 21 33.72 40.76 6.40
N SER A 22 34.21 40.83 5.15
CA SER A 22 33.39 40.59 3.96
C SER A 22 33.01 39.11 3.77
N SER A 23 33.91 38.17 4.11
CA SER A 23 33.60 36.73 4.09
C SER A 23 32.70 36.29 5.24
N LEU A 24 32.78 36.94 6.41
CA LEU A 24 31.86 36.71 7.52
C LEU A 24 30.48 37.33 7.27
N ALA A 25 30.39 38.52 6.66
CA ALA A 25 29.12 39.15 6.26
C ALA A 25 28.40 38.38 5.14
N ALA A 26 29.14 37.77 4.20
CA ALA A 26 28.59 36.88 3.18
C ALA A 26 28.03 35.57 3.78
N ARG A 27 28.59 35.09 4.91
CA ARG A 27 28.09 33.92 5.66
C ARG A 27 26.97 34.26 6.65
N LEU A 28 26.80 35.52 7.03
CA LEU A 28 25.80 36.00 7.99
C LEU A 28 24.62 36.76 7.33
N GLY A 29 24.32 36.46 6.06
CA GLY A 29 23.00 36.73 5.49
C GLY A 29 22.66 38.18 5.16
N GLY A 30 23.60 39.00 4.67
CA GLY A 30 23.24 40.37 4.28
C GLY A 30 24.29 41.13 3.47
N SER A 31 24.33 40.89 2.16
CA SER A 31 24.70 41.83 1.09
C SER A 31 24.81 41.04 -0.20
N ALA A 32 23.68 40.84 -0.91
CA ALA A 32 23.76 40.41 -2.30
C ALA A 32 24.69 41.38 -3.04
N GLY A 33 25.70 40.88 -3.77
CA GLY A 33 26.66 41.73 -4.51
C GLY A 33 25.97 42.72 -5.45
N SER A 34 26.73 43.57 -6.14
CA SER A 34 26.11 44.47 -7.11
C SER A 34 25.27 43.67 -8.12
N TYR A 35 24.22 44.26 -8.69
CA TYR A 35 23.33 43.56 -9.64
C TYR A 35 24.10 42.76 -10.71
N PHE A 36 25.22 43.31 -11.18
CA PHE A 36 26.09 42.68 -12.17
C PHE A 36 26.87 41.47 -11.63
N ASP A 37 27.23 41.45 -10.34
CA ASP A 37 27.91 40.31 -9.70
C ASP A 37 26.98 39.10 -9.53
N GLN A 38 25.66 39.31 -9.63
CA GLN A 38 24.65 38.27 -9.52
C GLN A 38 24.32 37.62 -10.88
N LEU A 39 24.74 38.25 -11.99
CA LEU A 39 24.47 37.75 -13.34
C LEU A 39 25.36 36.56 -13.66
N ARG A 40 24.73 35.48 -14.13
CA ARG A 40 25.44 34.31 -14.64
C ARG A 40 25.63 34.41 -16.15
N GLN A 41 26.71 33.83 -16.65
CA GLN A 41 26.90 33.69 -18.09
C GLN A 41 25.79 32.81 -18.67
N ALA A 42 25.08 33.31 -19.68
CA ALA A 42 24.00 32.56 -20.30
C ALA A 42 24.54 31.37 -21.08
N LYS A 43 23.98 30.19 -20.83
CA LYS A 43 24.37 28.95 -21.49
C LYS A 43 23.15 28.08 -21.73
N PHE A 44 23.11 27.41 -22.87
CA PHE A 44 22.16 26.32 -23.11
C PHE A 44 22.94 25.09 -23.54
N ARG A 45 22.79 23.97 -22.80
CA ARG A 45 23.56 22.73 -23.05
C ARG A 45 25.06 22.99 -23.25
N GLU A 46 25.66 23.74 -22.32
CA GLU A 46 27.07 24.17 -22.33
C GLU A 46 27.49 25.16 -23.45
N VAL A 47 26.63 25.48 -24.42
CA VAL A 47 26.93 26.50 -25.44
C VAL A 47 26.66 27.90 -24.88
N PRO A 48 27.69 28.76 -24.74
CA PRO A 48 27.52 30.10 -24.20
C PRO A 48 26.94 31.07 -25.24
N PHE A 49 26.14 32.02 -24.78
CA PHE A 49 25.69 33.16 -25.58
C PHE A 49 25.60 34.42 -24.72
N VAL A 50 25.59 35.60 -25.35
CA VAL A 50 25.39 36.87 -24.64
C VAL A 50 23.89 37.14 -24.56
N SER A 51 23.34 37.38 -23.38
CA SER A 51 21.93 37.72 -23.21
C SER A 51 21.70 39.22 -23.37
N LEU A 52 20.78 39.61 -24.26
CA LEU A 52 20.29 40.98 -24.44
C LEU A 52 19.15 41.31 -23.47
N GLY A 53 18.39 40.29 -23.07
CA GLY A 53 17.23 40.40 -22.20
C GLY A 53 16.32 39.19 -22.34
N GLY A 54 15.18 39.23 -21.65
CA GLY A 54 14.19 38.18 -21.74
C GLY A 54 12.86 38.55 -21.10
N GLU A 55 11.82 37.85 -21.50
CA GLU A 55 10.48 37.90 -20.93
C GLU A 55 10.22 36.57 -20.21
N SER A 56 9.55 36.62 -19.06
CA SER A 56 9.22 35.41 -18.30
C SER A 56 7.78 35.50 -17.82
N ALA A 57 6.96 34.52 -18.18
CA ALA A 57 5.56 34.45 -17.80
C ALA A 57 5.38 33.56 -16.57
N PHE A 58 4.78 34.12 -15.51
CA PHE A 58 4.48 33.42 -14.26
C PHE A 58 2.99 33.55 -13.92
N GLY A 59 2.35 32.48 -13.46
CA GLY A 59 0.94 32.52 -13.07
C GLY A 59 0.38 31.18 -12.61
N ARG A 60 -0.94 31.15 -12.41
CA ARG A 60 -1.75 29.94 -12.16
C ARG A 60 -2.80 29.83 -13.26
N ARG A 61 -3.19 28.60 -13.61
CA ARG A 61 -4.28 28.35 -14.57
C ARG A 61 -5.56 28.35 -13.76
N ASN A 62 -6.45 29.28 -14.03
CA ASN A 62 -7.76 29.32 -13.40
C ASN A 62 -8.81 29.20 -14.49
N GLU A 63 -9.79 28.33 -14.29
CA GLU A 63 -10.99 28.26 -15.11
C GLU A 63 -12.08 29.10 -14.46
N LEU A 64 -12.69 30.01 -15.21
CA LEU A 64 -13.73 30.90 -14.72
C LEU A 64 -15.09 30.31 -15.08
N HIS A 65 -15.85 29.92 -14.06
CA HIS A 65 -17.21 29.42 -14.19
C HIS A 65 -18.21 30.55 -13.93
N GLU A 66 -18.96 30.91 -14.98
CA GLU A 66 -20.06 31.88 -14.92
C GLU A 66 -21.39 31.14 -14.90
N TYR A 67 -22.25 31.45 -13.92
CA TYR A 67 -23.57 30.83 -13.77
C TYR A 67 -24.67 31.86 -14.05
N PRO A 68 -25.72 31.52 -14.81
CA PRO A 68 -26.86 32.42 -15.01
C PRO A 68 -27.45 32.91 -13.68
N LEU A 69 -27.79 34.19 -13.60
CA LEU A 69 -28.36 34.88 -12.42
C LEU A 69 -27.42 35.00 -11.20
N ARG A 70 -26.11 34.81 -11.38
CA ARG A 70 -25.11 35.07 -10.33
C ARG A 70 -24.11 36.13 -10.80
N ASP A 71 -24.06 37.24 -10.08
CA ASP A 71 -23.21 38.39 -10.44
C ASP A 71 -21.71 38.15 -10.20
N ILE A 72 -21.35 37.16 -9.39
CA ILE A 72 -19.95 36.86 -9.03
C ILE A 72 -19.56 35.48 -9.59
N PRO A 73 -18.58 35.41 -10.51
CA PRO A 73 -18.09 34.16 -11.07
C PRO A 73 -17.28 33.36 -10.05
N TRP A 74 -17.20 32.04 -10.25
CA TRP A 74 -16.35 31.16 -9.46
C TRP A 74 -15.09 30.79 -10.27
N ALA A 75 -13.90 31.04 -9.73
CA ALA A 75 -12.65 30.64 -10.35
C ALA A 75 -12.15 29.32 -9.74
N GLU A 76 -12.06 28.28 -10.56
CA GLU A 76 -11.44 27.01 -10.21
C GLU A 76 -9.95 27.03 -10.54
N ASP A 77 -9.11 26.80 -9.53
CA ASP A 77 -7.66 26.81 -9.69
C ASP A 77 -7.15 25.46 -10.18
N LEU A 78 -6.81 25.38 -11.47
CA LEU A 78 -6.28 24.19 -12.14
C LEU A 78 -4.76 24.03 -11.95
N GLY A 79 -4.16 24.73 -10.99
CA GLY A 79 -2.77 24.61 -10.62
C GLY A 79 -1.84 25.61 -11.30
N ARG A 80 -0.53 25.37 -11.19
CA ARG A 80 0.50 26.30 -11.65
C ARG A 80 0.51 26.39 -13.19
N ALA A 81 0.55 27.61 -13.73
CA ALA A 81 0.63 27.83 -15.17
C ALA A 81 1.99 27.39 -15.72
N THR A 82 2.01 26.94 -16.97
CA THR A 82 3.23 26.61 -17.70
C THR A 82 4.10 27.85 -17.74
N ARG A 83 5.27 27.78 -17.09
CA ARG A 83 6.24 28.87 -17.16
C ARG A 83 6.92 28.86 -18.51
N ARG A 84 6.85 30.00 -19.20
CA ARG A 84 7.56 30.24 -20.45
C ARG A 84 8.63 31.29 -20.23
N TYR A 85 9.80 31.05 -20.82
CA TYR A 85 10.95 31.94 -20.76
C TYR A 85 11.34 32.27 -22.20
N ARG A 86 11.10 33.51 -22.62
CA ARG A 86 11.56 34.02 -23.90
C ARG A 86 12.88 34.73 -23.68
N VAL A 87 13.96 34.23 -24.26
CA VAL A 87 15.31 34.77 -24.06
C VAL A 87 15.81 35.32 -25.37
N PHE A 88 16.37 36.52 -25.34
CA PHE A 88 17.05 37.14 -26.47
C PHE A 88 18.54 37.13 -26.21
N GLY A 89 19.30 36.69 -27.19
CA GLY A 89 20.75 36.66 -27.11
C GLY A 89 21.43 36.92 -28.44
N PHE A 90 22.74 37.03 -28.41
CA PHE A 90 23.54 37.14 -29.61
C PHE A 90 24.91 36.53 -29.41
N VAL A 91 25.58 36.31 -30.53
CA VAL A 91 26.97 35.90 -30.61
C VAL A 91 27.72 36.86 -31.55
N VAL A 92 28.93 37.25 -31.15
CA VAL A 92 29.78 38.22 -31.86
C VAL A 92 31.23 37.74 -31.85
N GLY A 93 31.97 37.94 -32.95
CA GLY A 93 33.35 37.48 -33.12
C GLY A 93 33.69 37.02 -34.54
N ASP A 94 34.94 36.61 -34.75
CA ASP A 94 35.40 36.02 -36.02
C ASP A 94 34.78 34.63 -36.28
N ASP A 95 34.56 33.85 -35.20
CA ASP A 95 34.04 32.48 -35.27
C ASP A 95 32.51 32.38 -35.17
N VAL A 96 31.79 33.47 -35.42
CA VAL A 96 30.33 33.55 -35.20
C VAL A 96 29.52 32.52 -36.00
N ILE A 97 30.01 32.13 -37.18
CA ILE A 97 29.36 31.12 -38.02
C ILE A 97 29.48 29.74 -37.36
N ALA A 98 30.67 29.38 -36.86
CA ALA A 98 30.88 28.12 -36.17
C ALA A 98 30.11 28.06 -34.84
N GLN A 99 30.05 29.17 -34.10
CA GLN A 99 29.29 29.26 -32.85
C GLN A 99 27.78 29.18 -33.08
N ARG A 100 27.26 29.76 -34.17
CA ARG A 100 25.86 29.59 -34.61
C ARG A 100 25.55 28.12 -34.89
N ASP A 101 26.40 27.44 -35.65
CA ASP A 101 26.16 26.06 -36.05
C ASP A 101 26.23 25.10 -34.83
N LEU A 102 27.13 25.36 -33.87
CA LEU A 102 27.17 24.64 -32.59
C LEU A 102 25.91 24.88 -31.74
N MET A 103 25.38 26.10 -31.73
CA MET A 103 24.13 26.40 -31.03
C MET A 103 22.95 25.68 -31.67
N ILE A 104 22.84 25.69 -33.01
CA ILE A 104 21.79 24.97 -33.74
C ILE A 104 21.85 23.47 -33.42
N ALA A 105 23.05 22.86 -33.47
CA ALA A 105 23.23 21.44 -33.15
C ALA A 105 22.84 21.10 -31.69
N ALA A 106 23.16 21.98 -30.74
CA ALA A 106 22.78 21.81 -29.34
C ALA A 106 21.26 21.92 -29.13
N LEU A 107 20.58 22.77 -29.91
CA LEU A 107 19.12 22.98 -29.85
C LEU A 107 18.33 21.84 -30.51
N GLU A 108 18.84 21.27 -31.61
CA GLU A 108 18.20 20.16 -32.33
C GLU A 108 18.40 18.79 -31.65
N THR A 109 19.23 18.70 -30.61
CA THR A 109 19.42 17.47 -29.84
C THR A 109 18.13 17.10 -29.09
N GLN A 110 17.70 15.84 -29.16
CA GLN A 110 16.43 15.37 -28.58
C GLN A 110 16.37 15.53 -27.05
N GLY A 111 15.23 15.99 -26.53
CA GLY A 111 14.90 16.01 -25.10
C GLY A 111 15.06 17.37 -24.41
N PRO A 112 14.71 17.49 -23.12
CA PRO A 112 14.93 18.70 -22.34
C PRO A 112 16.44 18.96 -22.12
N GLY A 113 16.78 20.21 -21.81
CA GLY A 113 18.17 20.66 -21.60
C GLY A 113 18.28 21.65 -20.44
N GLU A 114 19.49 21.79 -19.92
CA GLU A 114 19.80 22.80 -18.91
C GLU A 114 20.03 24.16 -19.58
N LEU A 115 19.24 25.15 -19.14
CA LEU A 115 19.39 26.56 -19.45
C LEU A 115 19.93 27.28 -18.21
N VAL A 116 21.08 27.91 -18.33
CA VAL A 116 21.58 28.87 -17.36
C VAL A 116 21.09 30.24 -17.77
N HIS A 117 20.04 30.73 -17.12
CA HIS A 117 19.54 32.08 -17.29
C HIS A 117 20.35 33.07 -16.44
N PRO A 118 20.70 34.27 -16.96
CA PRO A 118 21.52 35.24 -16.23
C PRO A 118 20.98 35.62 -14.85
N THR A 119 19.67 35.81 -14.72
CA THR A 119 19.02 36.22 -13.46
C THR A 119 18.27 35.11 -12.74
N LEU A 120 17.83 34.06 -13.44
CA LEU A 120 16.99 32.99 -12.87
C LEU A 120 17.79 31.75 -12.47
N GLY A 121 19.09 31.71 -12.82
CA GLY A 121 19.96 30.59 -12.51
C GLY A 121 19.74 29.40 -13.44
N ARG A 122 19.93 28.19 -12.91
CA ARG A 122 19.85 26.94 -13.67
C ARG A 122 18.40 26.48 -13.76
N LEU A 123 17.90 26.32 -14.98
CA LEU A 123 16.53 25.90 -15.28
C LEU A 123 16.57 24.65 -16.17
N TYR A 124 15.68 23.70 -15.90
CA TYR A 124 15.50 22.54 -16.77
C TYR A 124 14.31 22.80 -17.69
N VAL A 125 14.59 22.94 -18.99
CA VAL A 125 13.62 23.46 -19.96
C VAL A 125 13.61 22.65 -21.24
N SER A 126 12.49 22.68 -21.94
CA SER A 126 12.40 22.23 -23.33
C SER A 126 12.29 23.44 -24.25
N LEU A 127 13.04 23.41 -25.34
CA LEU A 127 12.93 24.39 -26.41
C LEU A 127 11.59 24.19 -27.15
N MET A 128 10.84 25.27 -27.36
CA MET A 128 9.58 25.29 -28.11
C MET A 128 9.78 25.88 -29.50
N ASP A 129 10.36 27.08 -29.58
CA ASP A 129 10.70 27.78 -30.84
C ASP A 129 12.10 28.37 -30.73
N PHE A 130 12.79 28.45 -31.87
CA PHE A 130 14.10 29.08 -32.00
C PHE A 130 14.22 29.83 -33.32
N ARG A 131 14.74 31.06 -33.25
CA ARG A 131 14.99 31.88 -34.44
C ARG A 131 16.40 32.45 -34.40
N CYS A 132 17.10 32.28 -35.52
CA CYS A 132 18.36 32.95 -35.80
C CYS A 132 18.11 34.09 -36.78
N ILE A 133 18.47 35.32 -36.39
CA ILE A 133 18.29 36.52 -37.19
C ILE A 133 19.68 37.02 -37.61
N GLU A 134 19.91 37.05 -38.92
CA GLU A 134 21.10 37.64 -39.52
C GLU A 134 20.80 39.05 -40.00
N ARG A 135 21.67 40.01 -39.65
CA ARG A 135 21.57 41.41 -40.10
C ARG A 135 22.82 41.77 -40.88
N TRP A 136 22.68 41.94 -42.19
CA TRP A 136 23.79 42.26 -43.09
C TRP A 136 24.56 43.53 -42.66
N GLU A 137 23.85 44.50 -42.06
CA GLU A 137 24.39 45.79 -41.62
C GLU A 137 25.33 45.68 -40.42
N LYS A 138 25.14 44.68 -39.54
CA LYS A 138 25.89 44.60 -38.28
C LYS A 138 27.23 43.89 -38.45
N GLY A 139 27.33 42.93 -39.37
CA GLY A 139 28.56 42.16 -39.65
C GLY A 139 29.10 41.38 -38.45
N ARG A 140 29.46 40.10 -38.64
CA ARG A 140 30.00 39.25 -37.54
C ARG A 140 29.07 39.17 -36.31
N TYR A 141 27.77 39.10 -36.55
CA TYR A 141 26.76 39.21 -35.51
C TYR A 141 25.51 38.40 -35.89
N PHE A 142 25.09 37.51 -34.99
CA PHE A 142 23.84 36.75 -35.11
C PHE A 142 22.99 36.96 -33.86
N GLU A 143 21.73 37.34 -34.07
CA GLU A 143 20.71 37.44 -33.03
C GLU A 143 19.99 36.09 -32.87
N PHE A 144 19.76 35.69 -31.63
CA PHE A 144 19.03 34.49 -31.25
C PHE A 144 17.83 34.84 -30.41
N GLU A 145 16.71 34.21 -30.74
CA GLU A 145 15.49 34.25 -29.98
C GLU A 145 15.11 32.83 -29.59
N PHE A 146 14.93 32.61 -28.29
CA PHE A 146 14.57 31.32 -27.72
C PHE A 146 13.20 31.42 -27.02
N ASP A 147 12.31 30.46 -27.25
CA ASP A 147 11.14 30.22 -26.40
C ASP A 147 11.30 28.88 -25.66
N PHE A 148 11.46 28.95 -24.35
CA PHE A 148 11.66 27.79 -23.48
C PHE A 148 10.43 27.56 -22.59
N ALA A 149 10.01 26.32 -22.44
CA ALA A 149 9.01 25.92 -21.45
C ALA A 149 9.65 25.08 -20.33
N GLU A 150 9.27 25.34 -19.08
CA GLU A 150 9.70 24.51 -17.94
C GLU A 150 9.14 23.10 -18.06
N VAL A 151 10.00 22.09 -17.93
CA VAL A 151 9.60 20.68 -17.97
C VAL A 151 9.79 20.05 -16.60
N GLY A 152 8.68 19.58 -16.03
CA GLY A 152 8.69 18.72 -14.85
C GLY A 152 9.08 17.29 -15.20
N VAL A 153 9.56 16.55 -14.20
CA VAL A 153 9.74 15.10 -14.32
C VAL A 153 8.38 14.47 -14.64
N ARG A 154 8.32 13.61 -15.66
CA ARG A 154 7.12 12.82 -15.98
C ARG A 154 6.85 11.85 -14.83
N VAL A 155 5.92 12.20 -13.95
CA VAL A 155 5.36 11.25 -12.98
C VAL A 155 4.21 10.54 -13.67
N PHE A 156 4.45 9.31 -14.11
CA PHE A 156 3.36 8.43 -14.55
C PHE A 156 2.53 8.05 -13.31
N PRO A 157 1.19 7.92 -13.43
CA PRO A 157 0.41 7.29 -12.38
C PRO A 157 0.96 5.87 -12.17
N GLN A 158 1.55 5.63 -11.00
CA GLN A 158 1.94 4.28 -10.58
C GLN A 158 0.63 3.50 -10.43
N ALA A 159 0.47 2.41 -11.18
CA ALA A 159 -0.57 1.44 -10.86
C ALA A 159 -0.28 0.94 -9.44
N SER A 160 -1.14 1.27 -8.48
CA SER A 160 -1.05 0.65 -7.15
C SER A 160 -1.24 -0.85 -7.36
N VAL A 161 -0.22 -1.65 -7.01
CA VAL A 161 -0.37 -3.10 -6.97
C VAL A 161 -1.55 -3.40 -6.04
N ALA A 162 -2.55 -4.13 -6.53
CA ALA A 162 -3.67 -4.55 -5.71
C ALA A 162 -3.11 -5.39 -4.54
N GLY A 163 -3.25 -4.92 -3.30
CA GLY A 163 -2.63 -5.55 -2.14
C GLY A 163 -3.00 -7.03 -1.97
N GLY A 164 -4.16 -7.44 -2.49
CA GLY A 164 -4.58 -8.85 -2.54
C GLY A 164 -3.63 -9.79 -3.30
N SER A 165 -3.10 -9.40 -4.46
CA SER A 165 -2.22 -10.30 -5.23
C SER A 165 -0.85 -10.50 -4.56
N LEU A 166 -0.37 -9.50 -3.81
CA LEU A 166 0.83 -9.63 -3.00
C LEU A 166 0.62 -10.58 -1.82
N ILE A 167 -0.53 -10.51 -1.16
CA ILE A 167 -0.89 -11.42 -0.07
C ILE A 167 -1.01 -12.86 -0.59
N GLU A 168 -1.69 -13.08 -1.72
CA GLU A 168 -1.80 -14.41 -2.33
C GLU A 168 -0.43 -15.00 -2.70
N SER A 169 0.45 -14.19 -3.30
CA SER A 169 1.81 -14.62 -3.62
C SER A 169 2.62 -14.97 -2.36
N ALA A 170 2.51 -14.18 -1.30
CA ALA A 170 3.20 -14.44 -0.04
C ALA A 170 2.62 -15.66 0.70
N ALA A 171 1.30 -15.86 0.64
CA ALA A 171 0.62 -17.03 1.20
C ALA A 171 1.04 -18.32 0.48
N ASN A 172 1.18 -18.27 -0.85
CA ASN A 172 1.72 -19.39 -1.63
C ASN A 172 3.18 -19.69 -1.29
N ALA A 173 4.01 -18.66 -1.10
CA ALA A 173 5.39 -18.84 -0.66
C ALA A 173 5.47 -19.50 0.74
N LEU A 174 4.60 -19.10 1.67
CA LEU A 174 4.49 -19.74 2.99
C LEU A 174 4.08 -21.21 2.87
N ASN A 175 3.10 -21.52 2.03
CA ASN A 175 2.66 -22.90 1.79
C ASN A 175 3.77 -23.79 1.22
N VAL A 176 4.60 -23.25 0.31
CA VAL A 176 5.76 -23.96 -0.24
C VAL A 176 6.82 -24.20 0.84
N ALA A 177 7.15 -23.18 1.64
CA ALA A 177 8.12 -23.31 2.73
C ALA A 177 7.64 -24.30 3.81
N ALA A 178 6.35 -24.28 4.15
CA ALA A 178 5.74 -25.22 5.08
C ALA A 178 5.77 -26.66 4.55
N ALA A 179 5.48 -26.86 3.26
CA ALA A 179 5.56 -28.17 2.61
C ALA A 179 7.00 -28.72 2.62
N LEU A 180 7.99 -27.86 2.39
CA LEU A 180 9.40 -28.23 2.41
C LEU A 180 9.89 -28.62 3.80
N ASN A 181 9.49 -27.88 4.85
CA ASN A 181 9.84 -28.23 6.23
C ASN A 181 9.10 -29.48 6.73
N PHE A 182 7.84 -29.66 6.30
CA PHE A 182 7.13 -30.91 6.50
C PHE A 182 7.87 -32.07 5.83
N ALA A 183 8.29 -31.93 4.57
CA ALA A 183 9.02 -32.97 3.85
C ALA A 183 10.32 -33.38 4.56
N LYS A 184 11.12 -32.41 5.01
CA LYS A 184 12.35 -32.66 5.78
C LYS A 184 12.08 -33.49 7.05
N SER A 185 11.06 -33.12 7.82
CA SER A 185 10.73 -33.78 9.08
C SER A 185 10.05 -35.13 8.87
N ALA A 186 9.06 -35.18 7.98
CA ALA A 186 8.27 -36.37 7.67
C ALA A 186 9.11 -37.47 7.01
N LEU A 187 10.03 -37.14 6.10
CA LEU A 187 10.86 -38.14 5.42
C LEU A 187 11.72 -38.95 6.41
N THR A 188 12.24 -38.28 7.44
CA THR A 188 13.00 -38.98 8.51
C THR A 188 12.11 -39.90 9.33
N ALA A 189 10.84 -39.54 9.53
CA ALA A 189 9.89 -40.27 10.36
C ALA A 189 9.24 -41.46 9.60
N ILE A 190 8.97 -41.32 8.30
CA ILE A 190 8.35 -42.37 7.45
C ILE A 190 9.22 -43.64 7.40
N ALA A 191 10.54 -43.50 7.50
CA ALA A 191 11.48 -44.63 7.52
C ALA A 191 11.24 -45.64 8.67
N TYR A 192 10.54 -45.23 9.75
CA TYR A 192 10.25 -46.07 10.91
C TYR A 192 8.97 -46.91 10.77
N GLY A 193 8.27 -46.84 9.63
CA GLY A 193 7.22 -47.79 9.23
C GLY A 193 5.78 -47.39 9.55
N ALA A 194 4.86 -48.35 9.42
CA ALA A 194 3.41 -48.13 9.34
C ALA A 194 2.77 -47.43 10.56
N ALA A 195 3.35 -47.57 11.76
CA ALA A 195 2.83 -46.90 12.96
C ALA A 195 2.95 -45.37 12.87
N VAL A 196 4.01 -44.85 12.26
CA VAL A 196 4.21 -43.42 12.03
C VAL A 196 3.24 -42.89 10.98
N LEU A 197 2.99 -43.66 9.91
CA LEU A 197 1.96 -43.32 8.92
C LEU A 197 0.56 -43.27 9.56
N GLY A 198 0.24 -44.20 10.45
CA GLY A 198 -0.99 -44.16 11.24
C GLY A 198 -1.13 -42.89 12.07
N SER A 199 -0.03 -42.35 12.61
CA SER A 199 -0.03 -41.08 13.35
C SER A 199 -0.36 -39.88 12.45
N ALA A 200 0.18 -39.82 11.23
CA ALA A 200 -0.14 -38.80 10.23
C ALA A 200 -1.63 -38.85 9.84
N VAL A 201 -2.15 -40.05 9.56
CA VAL A 201 -3.57 -40.25 9.23
C VAL A 201 -4.46 -39.81 10.39
N SER A 202 -4.21 -40.26 11.62
CA SER A 202 -5.03 -39.88 12.78
C SER A 202 -5.02 -38.37 13.04
N THR A 203 -3.87 -37.71 12.80
CA THR A 203 -3.72 -36.26 12.95
C THR A 203 -4.52 -35.51 11.88
N ALA A 204 -4.42 -35.95 10.62
CA ALA A 204 -5.19 -35.38 9.52
C ALA A 204 -6.70 -35.56 9.77
N VAL A 205 -7.13 -36.74 10.22
CA VAL A 205 -8.53 -37.04 10.57
C VAL A 205 -9.04 -36.12 11.67
N GLY A 206 -8.31 -35.96 12.77
CA GLY A 206 -8.71 -35.04 13.84
C GLY A 206 -8.81 -33.58 13.35
N TRP A 207 -7.86 -33.15 12.52
CA TRP A 207 -7.83 -31.78 12.01
C TRP A 207 -8.97 -31.48 11.02
N TYR A 208 -9.19 -32.32 10.00
CA TYR A 208 -10.28 -32.07 9.05
C TYR A 208 -11.66 -32.30 9.68
N THR A 209 -11.79 -33.17 10.69
CA THR A 209 -13.05 -33.31 11.43
C THR A 209 -13.36 -32.07 12.26
N ALA A 210 -12.34 -31.43 12.87
CA ALA A 210 -12.50 -30.12 13.49
C ALA A 210 -12.96 -29.08 12.47
N ALA A 211 -12.35 -29.03 11.27
CA ALA A 211 -12.78 -28.14 10.20
C ALA A 211 -14.26 -28.38 9.81
N LYS A 212 -14.69 -29.64 9.65
CA LYS A 212 -16.10 -29.99 9.38
C LYS A 212 -17.03 -29.53 10.48
N ASN A 213 -16.65 -29.70 11.75
CA ASN A 213 -17.47 -29.25 12.88
C ASN A 213 -17.62 -27.73 12.90
N PHE A 214 -16.56 -26.98 12.61
CA PHE A 214 -16.60 -25.51 12.56
C PHE A 214 -17.47 -25.00 11.41
N VAL A 215 -17.38 -25.60 10.21
CA VAL A 215 -18.24 -25.23 9.06
C VAL A 215 -19.70 -25.68 9.26
N GLY A 216 -19.90 -26.81 9.94
CA GLY A 216 -21.20 -27.36 10.28
C GLY A 216 -21.93 -26.61 11.41
N ASP A 217 -21.23 -25.78 12.18
CA ASP A 217 -21.77 -25.07 13.34
C ASP A 217 -23.00 -24.21 12.99
N ALA A 218 -24.01 -24.23 13.86
CA ALA A 218 -25.24 -23.46 13.73
C ALA A 218 -24.96 -21.95 13.63
N ARG A 219 -23.85 -21.49 14.22
CA ARG A 219 -23.41 -20.09 14.12
C ARG A 219 -23.07 -19.67 12.69
N ASN A 220 -22.51 -20.57 11.88
CA ASN A 220 -22.24 -20.32 10.47
C ASN A 220 -23.56 -20.18 9.68
N LEU A 221 -24.49 -21.11 9.93
CA LEU A 221 -25.82 -21.09 9.28
C LEU A 221 -26.64 -19.84 9.67
N PHE A 222 -26.56 -19.43 10.93
CA PHE A 222 -27.20 -18.20 11.42
C PHE A 222 -26.65 -16.95 10.72
N ARG A 223 -25.33 -16.86 10.52
CA ARG A 223 -24.70 -15.71 9.86
C ARG A 223 -24.89 -15.68 8.35
N LEU A 224 -25.13 -16.83 7.72
CA LEU A 224 -25.62 -16.86 6.34
C LEU A 224 -27.00 -16.21 6.22
N LEU A 225 -27.89 -16.44 7.19
CA LEU A 225 -29.22 -15.83 7.21
C LEU A 225 -29.17 -14.31 7.40
N THR A 226 -28.15 -13.80 8.10
CA THR A 226 -27.92 -12.35 8.22
C THR A 226 -27.38 -11.69 6.95
N ASN A 227 -27.26 -12.43 5.84
CA ASN A 227 -26.95 -11.87 4.52
C ASN A 227 -28.19 -11.76 3.62
N LEU A 228 -29.39 -12.12 4.13
CA LEU A 228 -30.63 -12.04 3.38
C LEU A 228 -31.02 -10.57 3.12
N PRO A 229 -31.44 -10.21 1.88
CA PRO A 229 -31.83 -8.84 1.56
C PRO A 229 -33.10 -8.43 2.31
N GLY A 230 -33.08 -7.22 2.87
CA GLY A 230 -34.21 -6.62 3.58
C GLY A 230 -33.79 -5.48 4.50
N ASP A 231 -34.78 -4.72 5.00
CA ASP A 231 -34.56 -3.58 5.89
C ASP A 231 -34.62 -4.04 7.36
N PHE A 232 -33.74 -4.97 7.71
CA PHE A 232 -33.72 -5.59 9.05
C PHE A 232 -32.84 -4.83 10.05
N GLY A 233 -32.26 -3.69 9.64
CA GLY A 233 -31.41 -2.84 10.47
C GLY A 233 -30.41 -3.63 11.31
N ARG A 234 -30.46 -3.45 12.64
CA ARG A 234 -29.55 -4.02 13.65
C ARG A 234 -29.57 -5.57 13.77
N PHE A 235 -30.58 -6.24 13.21
CA PHE A 235 -30.82 -7.67 13.48
C PHE A 235 -30.28 -8.62 12.40
N ALA A 236 -30.35 -8.24 11.13
CA ALA A 236 -29.92 -9.10 10.03
C ALA A 236 -29.19 -8.34 8.91
N GLY A 237 -28.73 -7.11 9.15
CA GLY A 237 -28.05 -6.29 8.15
C GLY A 237 -28.97 -5.62 7.14
N SER A 238 -28.39 -4.74 6.34
CA SER A 238 -29.07 -3.99 5.27
C SER A 238 -28.36 -4.28 3.95
N ALA A 239 -29.12 -4.68 2.93
CA ALA A 239 -28.61 -4.86 1.57
C ALA A 239 -28.10 -3.55 0.94
N THR A 240 -28.55 -2.41 1.46
CA THR A 240 -28.19 -1.07 0.97
C THR A 240 -26.88 -0.57 1.57
N VAL A 241 -26.48 -1.05 2.76
CA VAL A 241 -25.22 -0.67 3.42
C VAL A 241 -24.60 -1.85 4.20
N PRO A 242 -24.05 -2.87 3.51
CA PRO A 242 -23.57 -4.12 4.12
C PRO A 242 -22.42 -3.92 5.14
N THR A 243 -21.63 -2.87 4.95
CA THR A 243 -20.50 -2.47 5.81
C THR A 243 -20.93 -2.00 7.20
N PHE A 244 -22.20 -1.64 7.42
CA PHE A 244 -22.68 -1.15 8.71
C PHE A 244 -23.79 -2.04 9.27
N SER A 245 -23.60 -3.36 9.24
CA SER A 245 -24.45 -4.28 9.99
C SER A 245 -23.76 -4.71 11.29
N ARG A 246 -24.50 -5.41 12.17
CA ARG A 246 -23.93 -6.06 13.36
C ARG A 246 -22.85 -7.10 13.01
N PHE A 247 -22.86 -7.58 11.76
CA PHE A 247 -21.91 -8.53 11.18
C PHE A 247 -21.41 -7.95 9.86
N PRO A 248 -20.50 -6.95 9.89
CA PRO A 248 -20.05 -6.27 8.69
C PRO A 248 -19.44 -7.30 7.73
N SER A 249 -20.11 -7.53 6.61
CA SER A 249 -19.64 -8.38 5.54
C SER A 249 -19.11 -7.51 4.41
N SER A 250 -18.18 -8.05 3.62
CA SER A 250 -17.80 -7.45 2.34
C SER A 250 -19.06 -7.16 1.51
N SER A 251 -19.04 -6.12 0.67
CA SER A 251 -20.15 -5.75 -0.23
C SER A 251 -20.46 -6.82 -1.29
N VAL A 252 -20.85 -8.02 -0.87
CA VAL A 252 -21.37 -9.06 -1.74
C VAL A 252 -22.78 -8.64 -2.09
N ASP A 253 -23.05 -8.50 -3.38
CA ASP A 253 -24.39 -8.21 -3.87
C ASP A 253 -25.32 -9.38 -3.55
N THR A 254 -26.03 -9.27 -2.43
CA THR A 254 -27.02 -10.25 -1.98
C THR A 254 -28.44 -9.83 -2.35
N SER A 255 -28.62 -8.87 -3.26
CA SER A 255 -29.92 -8.33 -3.66
C SER A 255 -30.91 -9.37 -4.20
N GLY A 256 -30.42 -10.55 -4.61
CA GLY A 256 -31.22 -11.72 -5.02
C GLY A 256 -31.12 -12.96 -4.11
N ALA A 257 -30.47 -12.89 -2.94
CA ALA A 257 -30.31 -14.05 -2.09
C ALA A 257 -31.64 -14.45 -1.43
N THR A 258 -32.01 -15.73 -1.51
CA THR A 258 -33.16 -16.31 -0.81
C THR A 258 -32.69 -17.28 0.26
N VAL A 259 -33.58 -17.66 1.19
CA VAL A 259 -33.26 -18.72 2.15
C VAL A 259 -32.87 -20.02 1.41
N GLU A 260 -33.51 -20.31 0.29
CA GLU A 260 -33.20 -21.45 -0.56
C GLU A 260 -31.78 -21.35 -1.16
N SER A 261 -31.40 -20.20 -1.75
CA SER A 261 -30.05 -20.03 -2.30
C SER A 261 -28.96 -20.08 -1.23
N LEU A 262 -29.23 -19.56 -0.03
CA LEU A 262 -28.29 -19.60 1.11
C LEU A 262 -28.15 -21.02 1.68
N THR A 263 -29.25 -21.78 1.78
CA THR A 263 -29.17 -23.20 2.18
C THR A 263 -28.47 -24.06 1.14
N GLN A 264 -28.65 -23.77 -0.16
CA GLN A 264 -27.92 -24.41 -1.24
C GLN A 264 -26.42 -24.09 -1.17
N ALA A 265 -26.06 -22.82 -0.95
CA ALA A 265 -24.67 -22.40 -0.77
C ALA A 265 -24.02 -23.08 0.45
N ALA A 266 -24.72 -23.15 1.59
CA ALA A 266 -24.23 -23.86 2.78
C ALA A 266 -24.04 -25.37 2.52
N THR A 267 -24.96 -25.98 1.77
CA THR A 267 -24.88 -27.40 1.41
C THR A 267 -23.70 -27.67 0.48
N LEU A 268 -23.49 -26.79 -0.51
CA LEU A 268 -22.36 -26.86 -1.44
C LEU A 268 -21.02 -26.64 -0.73
N ALA A 269 -20.94 -25.67 0.18
CA ALA A 269 -19.76 -25.43 1.02
C ALA A 269 -19.38 -26.68 1.84
N ARG A 270 -20.37 -27.35 2.45
CA ARG A 270 -20.14 -28.61 3.18
C ARG A 270 -19.69 -29.74 2.25
N ALA A 271 -20.31 -29.88 1.08
CA ALA A 271 -19.92 -30.89 0.09
C ALA A 271 -18.49 -30.67 -0.45
N ASN A 272 -18.10 -29.41 -0.66
CA ASN A 272 -16.73 -29.06 -1.06
C ASN A 272 -15.72 -29.42 0.04
N LEU A 273 -16.05 -29.14 1.30
CA LEU A 273 -15.20 -29.53 2.43
C LEU A 273 -15.14 -31.04 2.62
N ASP A 274 -16.25 -31.75 2.39
CA ASP A 274 -16.27 -33.22 2.39
C ASP A 274 -15.36 -33.79 1.30
N THR A 275 -15.41 -33.21 0.10
CA THR A 275 -14.52 -33.59 -1.02
C THR A 275 -13.06 -33.34 -0.68
N ALA A 276 -12.72 -32.15 -0.17
CA ALA A 276 -11.35 -31.79 0.24
C ALA A 276 -10.84 -32.65 1.42
N SER A 277 -11.73 -33.05 2.34
CA SER A 277 -11.37 -33.96 3.43
C SER A 277 -11.11 -35.39 2.93
N ALA A 278 -11.84 -35.84 1.91
CA ALA A 278 -11.67 -37.15 1.32
C ALA A 278 -10.36 -37.23 0.52
N THR A 279 -9.98 -36.15 -0.17
CA THR A 279 -8.67 -36.06 -0.83
C THR A 279 -7.54 -36.07 0.20
N LEU A 280 -7.70 -35.37 1.34
CA LEU A 280 -6.72 -35.41 2.42
C LEU A 280 -6.62 -36.79 3.09
N ASP A 281 -7.73 -37.48 3.36
CA ASP A 281 -7.72 -38.85 3.90
C ASP A 281 -7.02 -39.82 2.92
N ALA A 282 -7.32 -39.72 1.62
CA ALA A 282 -6.65 -40.53 0.60
C ALA A 282 -5.14 -40.23 0.51
N ALA A 283 -4.74 -38.96 0.56
CA ALA A 283 -3.34 -38.57 0.54
C ALA A 283 -2.60 -39.01 1.81
N ALA A 284 -3.23 -38.91 2.98
CA ALA A 284 -2.65 -39.34 4.25
C ALA A 284 -2.40 -40.86 4.29
N ARG A 285 -3.33 -41.66 3.74
CA ARG A 285 -3.21 -43.13 3.69
C ARG A 285 -2.15 -43.61 2.71
N ASN A 286 -1.89 -42.84 1.66
CA ASN A 286 -0.89 -43.13 0.64
C ASN A 286 0.40 -42.30 0.84
N LEU A 287 0.61 -41.77 2.05
CA LEU A 287 1.76 -40.93 2.36
C LEU A 287 3.06 -41.74 2.26
N ASP A 288 3.94 -41.31 1.38
CA ASP A 288 5.27 -41.85 1.15
C ASP A 288 6.17 -40.71 0.64
N ALA A 289 7.47 -40.96 0.48
CA ALA A 289 8.47 -39.98 0.05
C ALA A 289 8.12 -39.28 -1.29
N SER A 290 7.39 -39.95 -2.19
CA SER A 290 6.99 -39.41 -3.49
C SER A 290 5.62 -38.71 -3.50
N THR A 291 4.82 -38.84 -2.43
CA THR A 291 3.44 -38.33 -2.36
C THR A 291 3.28 -37.22 -1.31
N ILE A 292 4.39 -36.69 -0.79
CA ILE A 292 4.40 -35.57 0.16
C ILE A 292 3.73 -34.33 -0.44
N ASP A 293 3.98 -34.05 -1.72
CA ASP A 293 3.36 -32.93 -2.43
C ASP A 293 1.83 -33.08 -2.51
N ASP A 294 1.33 -34.29 -2.76
CA ASP A 294 -0.11 -34.58 -2.78
C ASP A 294 -0.75 -34.34 -1.39
N PHE A 295 -0.07 -34.75 -0.32
CA PHE A 295 -0.54 -34.52 1.05
C PHE A 295 -0.58 -33.03 1.39
N THR A 296 0.50 -32.29 1.11
CA THR A 296 0.57 -30.85 1.40
C THR A 296 -0.43 -30.04 0.55
N ALA A 297 -0.62 -30.41 -0.71
CA ALA A 297 -1.66 -29.84 -1.58
C ALA A 297 -3.08 -30.15 -1.06
N ALA A 298 -3.33 -31.36 -0.55
CA ALA A 298 -4.63 -31.71 0.03
C ALA A 298 -4.93 -30.90 1.30
N VAL A 299 -3.93 -30.60 2.13
CA VAL A 299 -4.07 -29.69 3.29
C VAL A 299 -4.50 -28.28 2.82
N GLN A 300 -3.84 -27.75 1.80
CA GLN A 300 -4.22 -26.46 1.20
C GLN A 300 -5.66 -26.51 0.63
N GLY A 301 -6.05 -27.64 0.03
CA GLY A 301 -7.41 -27.91 -0.43
C GLY A 301 -8.47 -27.77 0.69
N VAL A 302 -8.18 -28.28 1.89
CA VAL A 302 -9.09 -28.13 3.04
C VAL A 302 -9.20 -26.68 3.50
N THR A 303 -8.07 -25.97 3.62
CA THR A 303 -8.09 -24.55 4.04
C THR A 303 -8.77 -23.64 3.03
N SER A 304 -8.64 -23.91 1.73
CA SER A 304 -9.32 -23.17 0.65
C SER A 304 -10.81 -23.51 0.55
N ALA A 305 -11.20 -24.77 0.80
CA ALA A 305 -12.61 -25.15 0.96
C ALA A 305 -13.25 -24.43 2.16
N MET A 306 -12.51 -24.27 3.26
CA MET A 306 -12.99 -23.54 4.44
C MET A 306 -13.05 -22.03 4.21
N LEU A 307 -12.10 -21.46 3.48
CA LEU A 307 -12.12 -20.05 3.06
C LEU A 307 -13.36 -19.74 2.20
N SER A 308 -13.71 -20.64 1.28
CA SER A 308 -14.89 -20.52 0.42
C SER A 308 -16.20 -20.99 1.07
N ALA A 309 -16.15 -21.56 2.27
CA ALA A 309 -17.33 -22.07 2.96
C ALA A 309 -18.23 -20.96 3.52
N THR A 310 -17.69 -19.74 3.65
CA THR A 310 -18.42 -18.57 4.16
C THR A 310 -18.34 -17.42 3.17
N PRO A 311 -19.47 -16.81 2.78
CA PRO A 311 -19.49 -15.60 1.97
C PRO A 311 -18.86 -14.38 2.64
N ASP A 312 -18.82 -14.36 3.99
CA ASP A 312 -18.26 -13.26 4.76
C ASP A 312 -16.80 -13.53 5.16
N PRO A 313 -15.83 -12.67 4.75
CA PRO A 313 -14.43 -12.77 5.13
C PRO A 313 -14.14 -12.70 6.64
N ALA A 314 -14.96 -11.98 7.42
CA ALA A 314 -14.78 -11.93 8.87
C ALA A 314 -15.04 -13.28 9.53
N ASP A 315 -15.96 -14.04 8.95
CA ASP A 315 -16.36 -15.35 9.41
C ASP A 315 -15.36 -16.43 9.03
N SER A 316 -14.82 -16.39 7.80
CA SER A 316 -13.73 -17.27 7.41
C SER A 316 -12.52 -17.07 8.31
N MET A 317 -12.12 -15.82 8.61
CA MET A 317 -11.03 -15.53 9.56
C MET A 317 -11.29 -16.13 10.93
N ARG A 318 -12.51 -16.01 11.49
CA ARG A 318 -12.85 -16.58 12.80
C ARG A 318 -12.76 -18.11 12.81
N LEU A 319 -13.35 -18.75 11.80
CA LEU A 319 -13.35 -20.20 11.67
C LEU A 319 -11.91 -20.72 11.50
N LEU A 320 -11.13 -20.09 10.62
CA LEU A 320 -9.74 -20.47 10.38
C LEU A 320 -8.84 -20.21 11.58
N THR A 321 -9.05 -19.13 12.34
CA THR A 321 -8.33 -18.89 13.61
C THR A 321 -8.61 -20.00 14.62
N SER A 322 -9.85 -20.50 14.67
CA SER A 322 -10.21 -21.65 15.51
C SER A 322 -9.49 -22.92 15.05
N LEU A 323 -9.34 -23.11 13.74
CA LEU A 323 -8.62 -24.24 13.17
C LEU A 323 -7.10 -24.15 13.35
N ALA A 324 -6.53 -22.94 13.30
CA ALA A 324 -5.10 -22.70 13.53
C ALA A 324 -4.67 -23.05 14.97
N SER A 325 -5.60 -22.97 15.92
CA SER A 325 -5.38 -23.38 17.32
C SER A 325 -5.48 -24.89 17.57
N TYR A 326 -5.73 -25.70 16.53
CA TYR A 326 -5.80 -27.15 16.67
C TYR A 326 -4.42 -27.73 16.99
N GLU A 327 -4.33 -28.48 18.09
CA GLU A 327 -3.16 -29.27 18.43
C GLU A 327 -3.47 -30.77 18.34
N PRO A 328 -2.63 -31.58 17.67
CA PRO A 328 -2.84 -33.01 17.60
C PRO A 328 -2.64 -33.67 18.96
N SER A 329 -3.66 -34.38 19.42
CA SER A 329 -3.59 -35.21 20.62
C SER A 329 -3.23 -36.65 20.26
N GLY A 330 -2.07 -37.13 20.72
CA GLY A 330 -1.67 -38.53 20.60
C GLY A 330 -0.82 -38.97 21.79
N THR A 331 -1.10 -40.15 22.35
CA THR A 331 -0.21 -40.75 23.37
C THR A 331 1.04 -41.29 22.69
N THR A 332 2.14 -40.55 22.79
CA THR A 332 3.46 -41.04 22.37
C THR A 332 4.15 -41.75 23.53
N THR A 333 5.11 -42.61 23.21
CA THR A 333 5.95 -43.33 24.19
C THR A 333 7.40 -42.88 24.00
N ALA A 334 8.25 -43.02 25.02
CA ALA A 334 9.69 -42.74 24.92
C ALA A 334 10.49 -43.77 24.08
N SER A 335 9.83 -44.62 23.29
CA SER A 335 10.46 -45.57 22.38
C SER A 335 10.87 -44.88 21.08
N THR A 336 11.78 -45.47 20.30
CA THR A 336 12.22 -44.92 19.00
C THR A 336 11.06 -44.70 18.02
N ILE A 337 10.09 -45.62 17.99
CA ILE A 337 8.86 -45.47 17.19
C ILE A 337 7.98 -44.36 17.78
N GLY A 338 7.87 -44.27 19.10
CA GLY A 338 7.09 -43.22 19.77
C GLY A 338 7.67 -41.82 19.56
N THR A 339 9.00 -41.67 19.52
CA THR A 339 9.65 -40.40 19.17
C THR A 339 9.43 -40.03 17.70
N ALA A 340 9.46 -41.01 16.78
CA ALA A 340 9.16 -40.77 15.37
C ALA A 340 7.69 -40.36 15.15
N MET A 341 6.76 -40.96 15.89
CA MET A 341 5.36 -40.52 15.91
C MET A 341 5.22 -39.09 16.45
N ALA A 342 5.97 -38.72 17.50
CA ALA A 342 5.97 -37.35 18.02
C ALA A 342 6.48 -36.33 16.99
N THR A 343 7.57 -36.67 16.28
CA THR A 343 8.09 -35.84 15.16
C THR A 343 7.04 -35.69 14.06
N MET A 344 6.35 -36.76 13.69
CA MET A 344 5.29 -36.70 12.68
C MET A 344 4.10 -35.85 13.13
N HIS A 345 3.66 -35.98 14.37
CA HIS A 345 2.60 -35.13 14.94
C HIS A 345 2.97 -33.65 14.89
N SER A 346 4.20 -33.30 15.31
CA SER A 346 4.69 -31.91 15.26
C SER A 346 4.78 -31.39 13.82
N ALA A 347 5.30 -32.20 12.90
CA ALA A 347 5.41 -31.82 11.49
C ALA A 347 4.02 -31.57 10.87
N CYS A 348 3.04 -32.44 11.16
CA CYS A 348 1.66 -32.22 10.73
C CYS A 348 1.05 -30.97 11.36
N SER A 349 1.24 -30.72 12.66
CA SER A 349 0.70 -29.51 13.31
C SER A 349 1.28 -28.24 12.71
N ASP A 350 2.60 -28.21 12.46
CA ASP A 350 3.27 -27.06 11.88
C ASP A 350 2.76 -26.81 10.45
N LEU A 351 2.61 -27.86 9.63
CA LEU A 351 2.05 -27.75 8.28
C LEU A 351 0.61 -27.22 8.31
N PHE A 352 -0.25 -27.78 9.16
CA PHE A 352 -1.66 -27.39 9.25
C PHE A 352 -1.81 -25.95 9.76
N ARG A 353 -1.02 -25.55 10.75
CA ARG A 353 -1.03 -24.21 11.31
C ARG A 353 -0.51 -23.17 10.30
N ARG A 354 0.57 -23.46 9.58
CA ARG A 354 1.11 -22.58 8.53
C ARG A 354 0.15 -22.43 7.35
N ALA A 355 -0.48 -23.51 6.90
CA ALA A 355 -1.47 -23.48 5.83
C ALA A 355 -2.73 -22.67 6.22
N THR A 356 -3.17 -22.79 7.48
CA THR A 356 -4.31 -22.00 7.99
C THR A 356 -3.96 -20.53 8.16
N ILE A 357 -2.75 -20.18 8.60
CA ILE A 357 -2.28 -18.78 8.64
C ILE A 357 -2.24 -18.18 7.24
N ALA A 358 -1.74 -18.93 6.24
CA ALA A 358 -1.76 -18.51 4.85
C ALA A 358 -3.19 -18.19 4.37
N SER A 359 -4.16 -19.06 4.65
CA SER A 359 -5.56 -18.81 4.26
C SER A 359 -6.23 -17.69 5.07
N ILE A 360 -5.86 -17.46 6.33
CA ILE A 360 -6.31 -16.31 7.12
C ILE A 360 -5.83 -15.00 6.49
N ALA A 361 -4.58 -14.94 6.04
CA ALA A 361 -4.07 -13.75 5.35
C ALA A 361 -4.84 -13.49 4.05
N VAL A 362 -5.13 -14.54 3.26
CA VAL A 362 -5.98 -14.41 2.06
C VAL A 362 -7.40 -13.94 2.42
N ALA A 363 -8.01 -14.46 3.49
CA ALA A 363 -9.30 -13.97 3.99
C ALA A 363 -9.24 -12.48 4.40
N ALA A 364 -8.15 -12.05 5.04
CA ALA A 364 -7.96 -10.66 5.40
C ALA A 364 -7.85 -9.76 4.16
N SER A 365 -7.34 -10.29 3.03
CA SER A 365 -7.24 -9.53 1.78
C SER A 365 -8.61 -9.22 1.16
N SER A 366 -9.62 -10.08 1.34
CA SER A 366 -10.99 -9.84 0.88
C SER A 366 -11.86 -9.08 1.87
N TYR A 367 -11.38 -8.88 3.11
CA TYR A 367 -12.08 -8.11 4.13
C TYR A 367 -12.12 -6.61 3.79
N GLU A 368 -13.28 -5.97 3.98
CA GLU A 368 -13.48 -4.55 3.74
C GLU A 368 -13.63 -3.81 5.09
N PRO A 369 -12.60 -3.06 5.55
CA PRO A 369 -12.66 -2.40 6.84
C PRO A 369 -13.66 -1.25 6.85
N THR A 370 -14.35 -1.08 7.98
CA THR A 370 -15.38 -0.04 8.15
C THR A 370 -14.82 1.30 8.64
N SER A 371 -13.66 1.27 9.30
CA SER A 371 -12.96 2.42 9.88
C SER A 371 -11.46 2.17 9.93
N SER A 372 -10.66 3.23 10.15
CA SER A 372 -9.22 3.07 10.36
C SER A 372 -8.90 2.21 11.60
N ASP A 373 -9.72 2.32 12.65
CA ASP A 373 -9.58 1.55 13.90
C ASP A 373 -9.87 0.07 13.67
N ASP A 374 -10.86 -0.24 12.83
CA ASP A 374 -11.23 -1.59 12.45
C ASP A 374 -10.17 -2.25 11.56
N ALA A 375 -9.62 -1.51 10.60
CA ALA A 375 -8.47 -1.95 9.81
C ALA A 375 -7.27 -2.27 10.72
N ALA A 376 -7.00 -1.41 11.72
CA ALA A 376 -5.93 -1.65 12.69
C ALA A 376 -6.20 -2.87 13.57
N ARG A 377 -7.45 -3.10 13.98
CA ARG A 377 -7.87 -4.28 14.76
C ARG A 377 -7.64 -5.58 13.98
N VAL A 378 -8.13 -5.67 12.75
CA VAL A 378 -7.95 -6.88 11.91
C VAL A 378 -6.48 -7.10 11.60
N ARG A 379 -5.73 -6.03 11.31
CA ARG A 379 -4.28 -6.10 11.12
C ARG A 379 -3.59 -6.70 12.35
N SER A 380 -3.88 -6.18 13.55
CA SER A 380 -3.30 -6.73 14.78
C SER A 380 -3.66 -8.19 14.99
N GLN A 381 -4.92 -8.60 14.79
CA GLN A 381 -5.33 -10.00 14.94
C GLN A 381 -4.57 -10.97 14.02
N VAL A 382 -4.38 -10.60 12.75
CA VAL A 382 -3.64 -11.43 11.79
C VAL A 382 -2.14 -11.42 12.11
N LEU A 383 -1.59 -10.26 12.51
CA LEU A 383 -0.19 -10.13 12.89
C LEU A 383 0.16 -10.93 14.14
N ASP A 384 -0.72 -10.98 15.14
CA ASP A 384 -0.48 -11.74 16.36
C ASP A 384 -0.31 -13.25 16.05
N LEU A 385 -1.09 -13.77 15.08
CA LEU A 385 -0.96 -15.15 14.61
C LEU A 385 0.34 -15.39 13.84
N ILE A 386 0.71 -14.46 12.95
CA ILE A 386 1.96 -14.56 12.18
C ILE A 386 3.18 -14.44 13.10
N ASP A 387 3.17 -13.50 14.04
CA ASP A 387 4.28 -13.23 14.96
C ASP A 387 4.48 -14.42 15.95
N ALA A 388 3.39 -15.07 16.36
CA ALA A 388 3.47 -16.33 17.11
C ALA A 388 4.15 -17.45 16.30
N GLU A 389 3.77 -17.63 15.03
CA GLU A 389 4.38 -18.64 14.17
C GLU A 389 5.83 -18.31 13.79
N MET A 390 6.16 -17.02 13.65
CA MET A 390 7.54 -16.57 13.44
C MET A 390 8.44 -16.94 14.62
N THR A 391 7.92 -16.87 15.85
CA THR A 391 8.65 -17.30 17.04
C THR A 391 8.90 -18.81 17.02
N ILE A 392 7.86 -19.60 16.71
CA ILE A 392 7.97 -21.06 16.63
C ILE A 392 8.95 -21.51 15.54
N SER A 393 8.85 -20.96 14.33
CA SER A 393 9.77 -21.27 13.23
C SER A 393 11.20 -20.83 13.52
N GLY A 394 11.39 -19.70 14.22
CA GLY A 394 12.71 -19.26 14.70
C GLY A 394 13.32 -20.24 15.71
N ASP A 395 12.55 -20.71 16.69
CA ASP A 395 13.01 -21.71 17.67
C ASP A 395 13.32 -23.07 17.02
N GLN A 396 12.63 -23.41 15.92
CA GLN A 396 12.84 -24.63 15.15
C GLN A 396 14.04 -24.52 14.15
N GLY A 397 14.56 -23.33 13.89
CA GLY A 397 15.63 -23.10 12.89
C GLY A 397 15.15 -23.14 11.44
N ASP A 398 13.87 -22.86 11.20
CA ASP A 398 13.20 -22.93 9.91
C ASP A 398 13.31 -21.60 9.11
N ASP A 399 14.53 -21.25 8.68
CA ASP A 399 14.83 -19.94 8.05
C ASP A 399 13.93 -19.59 6.86
N GLU A 400 13.71 -20.54 5.93
CA GLU A 400 12.87 -20.33 4.75
C GLU A 400 11.40 -20.04 5.12
N THR A 401 10.87 -20.71 6.15
CA THR A 401 9.52 -20.43 6.64
C THR A 401 9.47 -19.08 7.33
N TYR A 402 10.49 -18.74 8.12
CA TYR A 402 10.57 -17.45 8.80
C TYR A 402 10.57 -16.28 7.79
N ASP A 403 11.34 -16.39 6.70
CA ASP A 403 11.38 -15.39 5.64
C ASP A 403 10.06 -15.30 4.86
N ALA A 404 9.39 -16.44 4.63
CA ALA A 404 8.06 -16.46 4.02
C ALA A 404 7.00 -15.80 4.93
N LEU A 405 7.02 -16.07 6.24
CA LEU A 405 6.15 -15.43 7.23
C LEU A 405 6.42 -13.93 7.32
N ARG A 406 7.69 -13.51 7.30
CA ARG A 406 8.07 -12.10 7.29
C ARG A 406 7.54 -11.38 6.05
N SER A 407 7.60 -12.03 4.89
CA SER A 407 7.07 -11.50 3.63
C SER A 407 5.54 -11.38 3.68
N LEU A 408 4.85 -12.40 4.20
CA LEU A 408 3.40 -12.38 4.41
C LEU A 408 2.99 -11.25 5.37
N ARG A 409 3.72 -11.10 6.47
CA ARG A 409 3.54 -10.02 7.45
C ARG A 409 3.62 -8.65 6.80
N GLN A 410 4.62 -8.42 5.95
CA GLN A 410 4.79 -7.16 5.24
C GLN A 410 3.65 -6.90 4.25
N ALA A 411 3.22 -7.92 3.51
CA ALA A 411 2.10 -7.81 2.57
C ALA A 411 0.80 -7.42 3.28
N VAL A 412 0.46 -8.10 4.38
CA VAL A 412 -0.74 -7.81 5.19
C VAL A 412 -0.70 -6.40 5.78
N VAL A 413 0.46 -5.96 6.30
CA VAL A 413 0.62 -4.60 6.84
C VAL A 413 0.44 -3.55 5.74
N SER A 414 1.08 -3.74 4.60
CA SER A 414 1.01 -2.80 3.48
C SER A 414 -0.43 -2.62 3.00
N ASP A 415 -1.13 -3.74 2.79
CA ASP A 415 -2.49 -3.76 2.28
C ASP A 415 -3.52 -3.16 3.27
N LEU A 416 -3.52 -3.59 4.53
CA LEU A 416 -4.46 -3.06 5.54
C LEU A 416 -4.15 -1.61 5.92
N ASN A 417 -2.89 -1.16 5.85
CA ASN A 417 -2.55 0.26 6.04
C ASN A 417 -3.06 1.11 4.89
N GLN A 418 -2.90 0.65 3.65
CA GLN A 418 -3.36 1.37 2.48
C GLN A 418 -4.89 1.54 2.51
N ARG A 419 -5.63 0.48 2.84
CA ARG A 419 -7.10 0.53 2.98
C ARG A 419 -7.54 1.34 4.19
N GLY A 420 -6.85 1.22 5.32
CA GLY A 420 -7.13 1.99 6.52
C GLY A 420 -6.85 3.49 6.37
N ALA A 421 -5.90 3.89 5.52
CA ALA A 421 -5.52 5.30 5.33
C ALA A 421 -6.61 6.14 4.63
N SER A 422 -7.45 5.52 3.80
CA SER A 422 -8.58 6.19 3.15
C SER A 422 -9.84 6.26 4.01
N LEU A 423 -9.86 5.59 5.18
CA LEU A 423 -11.03 5.46 6.01
C LEU A 423 -11.00 6.44 7.20
N PRO A 424 -12.16 6.98 7.62
CA PRO A 424 -12.20 7.83 8.80
C PRO A 424 -11.96 7.05 10.09
N ALA A 425 -11.46 7.74 11.11
CA ALA A 425 -11.25 7.19 12.45
C ALA A 425 -12.54 7.24 13.28
N MET A 426 -12.68 6.36 14.28
CA MET A 426 -13.81 6.46 15.20
C MET A 426 -13.54 7.49 16.29
N ARG A 427 -14.48 8.41 16.52
CA ARG A 427 -14.47 9.38 17.61
C ARG A 427 -15.62 9.10 18.59
N THR A 428 -15.38 9.39 19.87
CA THR A 428 -16.44 9.36 20.88
C THR A 428 -17.27 10.64 20.82
N PHE A 429 -18.57 10.52 20.63
CA PHE A 429 -19.55 11.61 20.70
C PHE A 429 -20.37 11.48 21.97
N ALA A 430 -20.64 12.62 22.62
CA ALA A 430 -21.44 12.69 23.84
C ALA A 430 -22.50 13.77 23.72
N PHE A 431 -23.73 13.46 24.15
CA PHE A 431 -24.89 14.33 24.11
C PHE A 431 -25.57 14.37 25.49
N ALA A 432 -26.25 15.47 25.79
CA ALA A 432 -26.90 15.64 27.09
C ALA A 432 -28.16 14.78 27.28
N THR A 433 -28.79 14.36 26.19
CA THR A 433 -30.05 13.61 26.18
C THR A 433 -30.04 12.54 25.08
N PRO A 434 -30.74 11.41 25.26
CA PRO A 434 -30.93 10.44 24.20
C PRO A 434 -31.72 11.07 23.05
N LEU A 435 -31.18 10.98 21.84
CA LEU A 435 -31.77 11.57 20.63
C LEU A 435 -31.98 10.46 19.57
N PRO A 436 -32.95 10.61 18.67
CA PRO A 436 -33.13 9.68 17.55
C PRO A 436 -31.91 9.63 16.61
N SER A 437 -31.61 8.45 16.06
CA SER A 437 -30.49 8.24 15.12
C SER A 437 -30.52 9.21 13.93
N LEU A 438 -31.69 9.48 13.33
CA LEU A 438 -31.84 10.44 12.23
C LEU A 438 -31.43 11.88 12.61
N THR A 439 -31.77 12.29 13.83
CA THR A 439 -31.40 13.62 14.33
C THR A 439 -29.91 13.71 14.68
N LEU A 440 -29.31 12.61 15.12
CA LEU A 440 -27.88 12.54 15.37
C LEU A 440 -27.08 12.47 14.06
N ALA A 441 -27.56 11.73 13.04
CA ALA A 441 -26.92 11.64 11.74
C ALA A 441 -26.88 13.00 11.03
N SER A 442 -28.01 13.72 11.00
CA SER A 442 -28.05 15.09 10.49
C SER A 442 -27.18 16.07 11.29
N ARG A 443 -26.99 15.86 12.60
CA ARG A 443 -26.14 16.73 13.42
C ARG A 443 -24.64 16.44 13.30
N ILE A 444 -24.25 15.17 13.22
CA ILE A 444 -22.85 14.72 13.16
C ILE A 444 -22.33 14.77 11.72
N TYR A 445 -23.09 14.20 10.78
CA TYR A 445 -22.68 14.01 9.39
C TYR A 445 -23.28 15.00 8.41
N ARG A 446 -24.26 15.82 8.84
CA ARG A 446 -25.08 16.67 7.96
C ARG A 446 -25.85 15.88 6.88
N ASP A 447 -26.03 14.59 7.11
CA ASP A 447 -26.73 13.68 6.22
C ASP A 447 -27.58 12.71 7.06
N ALA A 448 -28.89 12.67 6.79
CA ALA A 448 -29.82 11.80 7.48
C ALA A 448 -29.79 10.35 6.95
N SER A 449 -29.27 10.12 5.75
CA SER A 449 -29.17 8.76 5.16
C SER A 449 -28.17 7.87 5.91
N ARG A 450 -27.22 8.47 6.64
CA ARG A 450 -26.22 7.79 7.47
C ARG A 450 -26.72 7.39 8.87
N ALA A 451 -28.04 7.36 9.08
CA ALA A 451 -28.61 7.00 10.37
C ALA A 451 -28.41 5.51 10.72
N ASP A 452 -28.50 4.62 9.73
CA ASP A 452 -28.29 3.18 9.95
C ASP A 452 -26.84 2.87 10.29
N GLU A 453 -25.91 3.62 9.71
CA GLU A 453 -24.49 3.58 10.08
C GLU A 453 -24.27 3.88 11.57
N LEU A 454 -24.92 4.93 12.10
CA LEU A 454 -24.84 5.26 13.52
C LEU A 454 -25.44 4.17 14.41
N VAL A 455 -26.55 3.56 13.98
CA VAL A 455 -27.19 2.46 14.71
C VAL A 455 -26.25 1.25 14.76
N ALA A 456 -25.53 0.95 13.68
CA ALA A 456 -24.58 -0.14 13.62
C ALA A 456 -23.38 0.07 14.56
N GLN A 457 -22.85 1.29 14.60
CA GLN A 457 -21.67 1.65 15.38
C GLN A 457 -21.97 1.76 16.89
N ALA A 458 -23.14 2.31 17.24
CA ALA A 458 -23.53 2.54 18.63
C ALA A 458 -24.25 1.36 19.29
N ASP A 459 -24.75 0.39 18.51
CA ASP A 459 -25.60 -0.74 18.94
C ASP A 459 -26.65 -0.35 20.00
N PRO A 460 -27.49 0.69 19.73
CA PRO A 460 -28.47 1.17 20.70
C PRO A 460 -29.57 0.13 20.91
N VAL A 461 -30.22 0.11 22.08
CA VAL A 461 -31.39 -0.77 22.32
C VAL A 461 -32.50 -0.47 21.30
N HIS A 462 -32.72 0.80 20.98
CA HIS A 462 -33.69 1.26 19.98
C HIS A 462 -33.17 2.48 19.20
N PRO A 463 -33.30 2.54 17.86
CA PRO A 463 -32.78 3.66 17.05
C PRO A 463 -33.31 5.05 17.42
N ALA A 464 -34.54 5.13 17.93
CA ALA A 464 -35.12 6.39 18.42
C ALA A 464 -34.51 6.88 19.75
N PHE A 465 -33.80 6.01 20.48
CA PHE A 465 -33.21 6.29 21.78
C PHE A 465 -31.73 5.87 21.78
N MET A 466 -30.92 6.65 21.08
CA MET A 466 -29.47 6.43 21.07
C MET A 466 -28.86 6.71 22.46
N PRO A 467 -27.79 5.99 22.84
CA PRO A 467 -27.07 6.25 24.08
C PRO A 467 -26.48 7.66 24.09
N ILE A 468 -26.35 8.24 25.27
CA ILE A 468 -25.79 9.59 25.46
C ILE A 468 -24.29 9.68 25.15
N ALA A 469 -23.59 8.55 25.09
CA ALA A 469 -22.19 8.47 24.66
C ALA A 469 -22.00 7.23 23.78
N PHE A 470 -21.40 7.41 22.60
CA PHE A 470 -21.10 6.33 21.66
C PHE A 470 -19.91 6.67 20.78
N ARG A 471 -19.30 5.65 20.17
CA ARG A 471 -18.25 5.83 19.15
C ARG A 471 -18.89 5.82 17.78
N ALA A 472 -18.53 6.78 16.94
CA ALA A 472 -18.96 6.85 15.55
C ALA A 472 -17.84 7.39 14.65
N LEU A 473 -17.95 7.20 13.33
CA LEU A 473 -16.96 7.73 12.38
C LEU A 473 -16.79 9.25 12.52
N SER A 474 -15.56 9.73 12.40
CA SER A 474 -15.30 11.16 12.21
C SER A 474 -15.55 11.54 10.75
N LEU A 475 -15.91 12.80 10.50
CA LEU A 475 -15.91 13.36 9.14
C LEU A 475 -14.49 13.45 8.57
#